data_AF-A0A139X8D1-F1
#
_entry.id   AF-A0A139X8D1-F1
#
_cell.length_a   1.000
_cell.length_b   1.000
_cell.length_c   1.000
_cell.angle_alpha   90.00
_cell.angle_beta   90.00
_cell.angle_gamma   90.00
#
_symmetry.space_group_name_H-M   'P 1'
#
loop_
_entity.id
_entity.type
_entity.pdbx_description
1 polymer ?
#
loop_
_entity_poly.entity_id
_entity_poly.type
_entity_poly.pdbx_seq_one_letter_code
_entity_poly.pdbx_strand_id
1 'polypeptide(L)'
;MSANTTLLALLLSLKDLNVTLNSSENTELETIGEQLALDFPQRWNDIQERLMKLISSNISLYQCYQATKAKLDLMDSHLLASLLPNKGELEKELAIDSKREVRGYKPTKLPKSGSDNEIVNDIVVPILRSDEPSEKAKQLSFLERLQKNMKAAT
;
A
#
# COMPACT_ATOMS: atom_id res chain seq x y z
N MET A 1 -13.68 8.24 -4.52
CA MET A 1 -12.52 7.31 -4.50
C MET A 1 -12.60 6.48 -3.25
N SER A 2 -12.35 5.18 -3.36
CA SER A 2 -12.25 4.31 -2.19
C SER A 2 -10.88 4.46 -1.54
N ALA A 3 -10.80 4.19 -0.23
CA ALA A 3 -9.53 4.16 0.49
C ALA A 3 -8.53 3.18 -0.16
N ASN A 4 -9.03 2.04 -0.64
CA ASN A 4 -8.22 1.02 -1.29
C ASN A 4 -7.54 1.55 -2.56
N THR A 5 -8.24 2.32 -3.40
CA THR A 5 -7.64 2.90 -4.60
C THR A 5 -6.52 3.89 -4.26
N THR A 6 -6.72 4.72 -3.23
CA THR A 6 -5.70 5.66 -2.73
C THR A 6 -4.46 4.92 -2.25
N LEU A 7 -4.63 3.86 -1.47
CA LEU A 7 -3.53 3.08 -0.91
C LEU A 7 -2.82 2.23 -1.98
N LEU A 8 -3.56 1.63 -2.91
CA LEU A 8 -2.97 0.92 -4.06
C LEU A 8 -2.16 1.87 -4.95
N ALA A 9 -2.67 3.08 -5.20
CA ALA A 9 -1.94 4.10 -5.93
C ALA A 9 -0.63 4.47 -5.22
N LEU A 10 -0.64 4.59 -3.89
CA LEU A 10 0.58 4.81 -3.10
C LEU A 10 1.58 3.66 -3.28
N LEU A 11 1.15 2.40 -3.11
CA LEU A 11 2.05 1.24 -3.22
C LEU A 11 2.72 1.14 -4.59
N LEU A 12 1.96 1.36 -5.66
CA LEU A 12 2.50 1.38 -7.02
C LEU A 12 3.44 2.57 -7.24
N SER A 13 3.16 3.71 -6.63
CA SER A 13 4.04 4.88 -6.71
C SER A 13 5.35 4.63 -6.00
N LEU A 14 5.33 3.94 -4.85
CA LEU A 14 6.53 3.51 -4.13
C LEU A 14 7.35 2.50 -4.96
N LYS A 15 6.68 1.64 -5.73
CA LYS A 15 7.34 0.71 -6.67
C LYS A 15 8.03 1.45 -7.83
N ASP A 16 7.36 2.41 -8.44
CA ASP A 16 7.89 3.21 -9.56
C ASP A 16 8.83 4.35 -9.10
N LEU A 17 8.96 4.55 -7.79
CA LEU A 17 9.86 5.56 -7.23
C LEU A 17 11.32 5.16 -7.48
N ASN A 18 12.00 5.94 -8.31
CA ASN A 18 13.44 5.79 -8.57
C ASN A 18 14.31 6.50 -7.52
N VAL A 19 13.68 7.25 -6.62
CA VAL A 19 14.36 8.02 -5.56
C VAL A 19 14.10 7.33 -4.23
N THR A 20 15.14 7.12 -3.43
CA THR A 20 15.00 6.61 -2.07
C THR A 20 14.33 7.67 -1.20
N LEU A 21 13.33 7.25 -0.42
CA LEU A 21 12.70 8.12 0.58
C LEU A 21 13.72 8.48 1.67
N ASN A 22 13.65 9.70 2.17
CA ASN A 22 14.47 10.12 3.28
C ASN A 22 13.95 9.54 4.61
N SER A 23 14.76 9.59 5.67
CA SER A 23 14.41 9.00 6.97
C SER A 23 13.11 9.59 7.55
N SER A 24 12.83 10.88 7.35
CA SER A 24 11.60 11.49 7.85
C SER A 24 10.38 11.00 7.08
N GLU A 25 10.50 10.79 5.77
CA GLU A 25 9.43 10.23 4.94
C GLU A 25 9.15 8.77 5.30
N ASN A 26 10.19 7.95 5.53
CA ASN A 26 10.01 6.56 5.98
C ASN A 26 9.34 6.48 7.35
N THR A 27 9.77 7.29 8.32
CA THR A 27 9.13 7.34 9.66
C THR A 27 7.67 7.79 9.57
N GLU A 28 7.35 8.72 8.67
CA GLU A 28 5.98 9.18 8.48
C GLU A 28 5.12 8.09 7.82
N LEU A 29 5.65 7.36 6.83
CA LEU A 29 4.96 6.20 6.23
C LEU A 29 4.73 5.09 7.26
N GLU A 30 5.72 4.79 8.10
CA GLU A 30 5.58 3.81 9.18
C GLU A 30 4.46 4.22 10.14
N THR A 31 4.47 5.50 10.57
CA THR A 31 3.43 6.05 11.44
C THR A 31 2.04 5.95 10.81
N ILE A 32 1.92 6.29 9.52
CA ILE A 32 0.67 6.13 8.76
C ILE A 32 0.25 4.65 8.72
N GLY A 33 1.18 3.73 8.51
CA GLY A 33 0.95 2.29 8.56
C GLY A 33 0.42 1.82 9.92
N GLU A 34 0.94 2.34 11.02
CA GLU A 34 0.44 2.04 12.36
C GLU A 34 -0.98 2.59 12.58
N GLN A 35 -1.25 3.82 12.15
CA GLN A 35 -2.60 4.40 12.24
C GLN A 35 -3.60 3.64 11.37
N LEU A 36 -3.18 3.16 10.19
CA LEU A 36 -4.00 2.29 9.35
C LEU A 36 -4.34 0.97 10.04
N ALA A 37 -3.41 0.39 10.80
CA ALA A 37 -3.67 -0.86 11.53
C ALA A 37 -4.61 -0.67 12.73
N LEU A 38 -4.59 0.50 13.37
CA LEU A 38 -5.30 0.76 14.62
C LEU A 38 -6.66 1.45 14.44
N ASP A 39 -6.73 2.41 13.52
CA ASP A 39 -7.83 3.38 13.42
C ASP A 39 -8.64 3.27 12.11
N PHE A 40 -8.23 2.42 11.16
CA PHE A 40 -8.97 2.20 9.91
C PHE A 40 -10.20 1.29 10.12
N PRO A 41 -11.35 1.59 9.49
CA PRO A 41 -11.64 2.71 8.56
C PRO A 41 -12.09 4.01 9.24
N GLN A 42 -12.22 4.01 10.56
CA GLN A 42 -12.92 5.03 11.32
C GLN A 42 -12.25 6.42 11.26
N ARG A 43 -10.92 6.48 11.13
CA ARG A 43 -10.14 7.72 10.99
C ARG A 43 -9.50 7.88 9.61
N TRP A 44 -10.05 7.22 8.59
CA TRP A 44 -9.49 7.28 7.22
C TRP A 44 -9.28 8.71 6.71
N ASN A 45 -10.20 9.64 6.98
CA ASN A 45 -10.07 11.02 6.49
C ASN A 45 -8.82 11.73 7.06
N ASP A 46 -8.54 11.56 8.36
CA ASP A 46 -7.34 12.11 9.00
C ASP A 46 -6.07 11.46 8.45
N ILE A 47 -6.08 10.13 8.32
CA ILE A 47 -4.97 9.34 7.78
C ILE A 47 -4.69 9.74 6.34
N GLN A 48 -5.74 9.89 5.52
CA GLN A 48 -5.65 10.30 4.13
C GLN A 48 -5.06 11.70 4.00
N GLU A 49 -5.49 12.66 4.83
CA GLU A 49 -4.94 14.02 4.79
C GLU A 49 -3.43 14.00 5.06
N ARG A 50 -3.01 13.25 6.08
CA ARG A 50 -1.61 13.10 6.46
C ARG A 50 -0.79 12.43 5.35
N LEU A 51 -1.34 11.37 4.75
CA LEU A 51 -0.74 10.70 3.60
C LEU A 51 -0.59 11.65 2.41
N MET A 52 -1.63 12.42 2.08
CA MET A 52 -1.59 13.37 0.96
C MET A 52 -0.58 14.49 1.21
N LYS A 53 -0.43 14.96 2.45
CA LYS A 53 0.62 15.93 2.83
C LYS A 53 2.02 15.38 2.58
N LEU A 54 2.28 14.14 2.98
CA LEU A 54 3.55 13.46 2.72
C LEU A 54 3.81 13.34 1.22
N ILE A 55 2.84 12.81 0.47
CA ILE A 55 2.94 12.67 -0.99
C ILE A 55 3.22 14.03 -1.65
N SER A 56 2.49 15.08 -1.26
CA SER A 56 2.66 16.42 -1.83
C SER A 56 3.99 17.09 -1.48
N SER A 57 4.62 16.69 -0.38
CA SER A 57 5.93 17.22 0.03
C SER A 57 7.06 16.71 -0.85
N ASN A 58 6.87 15.58 -1.54
CA ASN A 58 7.85 14.98 -2.44
C ASN A 58 7.35 15.03 -3.88
N ILE A 59 7.95 15.92 -4.68
CA ILE A 59 7.52 16.16 -6.07
C ILE A 59 7.55 14.86 -6.90
N SER A 60 8.58 14.04 -6.75
CA SER A 60 8.72 12.78 -7.50
C SER A 60 7.64 11.78 -7.10
N LEU A 61 7.38 11.64 -5.80
CA LEU A 61 6.32 10.77 -5.29
C LEU A 61 4.93 11.28 -5.71
N TYR A 62 4.70 12.59 -5.63
CA TYR A 62 3.46 13.24 -6.07
C TYR A 62 3.17 12.99 -7.54
N GLN A 63 4.17 13.13 -8.42
CA GLN A 63 4.02 12.88 -9.85
C GLN A 63 3.71 11.41 -10.13
N CYS A 64 4.45 10.48 -9.52
CA CYS A 64 4.21 9.04 -9.66
C CYS A 64 2.80 8.67 -9.16
N TYR A 65 2.39 9.26 -8.04
CA TYR A 65 1.08 9.07 -7.44
C TYR A 65 -0.04 9.57 -8.33
N GLN A 66 0.02 10.80 -8.82
CA GLN A 66 -1.03 11.32 -9.69
C GLN A 66 -1.13 10.55 -11.01
N ALA A 67 0.01 10.19 -11.61
CA ALA A 67 0.03 9.39 -12.84
C ALA A 67 -0.58 8.00 -12.63
N THR A 68 -0.24 7.34 -11.53
CA THR A 68 -0.76 6.01 -11.20
C THR A 68 -2.23 6.05 -10.82
N LYS A 69 -2.61 7.04 -10.02
CA LYS A 69 -3.99 7.29 -9.62
C LYS A 69 -4.89 7.53 -10.83
N ALA A 70 -4.47 8.34 -11.80
CA ALA A 70 -5.23 8.56 -13.02
C ALA A 70 -5.47 7.25 -13.80
N LYS A 71 -4.47 6.36 -13.87
CA LYS A 71 -4.60 5.05 -14.53
C LYS A 71 -5.53 4.11 -13.76
N LEU A 72 -5.44 4.09 -12.43
CA LEU A 72 -6.32 3.29 -11.58
C LEU A 72 -7.77 3.75 -11.66
N ASP A 73 -8.01 5.06 -11.75
CA ASP A 73 -9.36 5.64 -11.85
C ASP A 73 -10.03 5.32 -13.20
N LEU A 74 -9.24 5.12 -14.26
CA LEU A 74 -9.68 4.66 -15.57
C LEU A 74 -9.89 3.15 -15.65
N MET A 75 -9.40 2.39 -14.67
CA MET A 75 -9.44 0.94 -14.70
C MET A 75 -10.76 0.42 -14.13
N ASP A 76 -11.36 -0.56 -14.82
CA ASP A 76 -12.62 -1.14 -14.36
C ASP A 76 -12.47 -1.79 -12.98
N SER A 77 -13.41 -1.51 -12.08
CA SER A 77 -13.37 -1.99 -10.70
C SER A 77 -13.42 -3.52 -10.57
N HIS A 78 -14.11 -4.23 -11.48
CA HIS A 78 -14.11 -5.69 -11.51
C HIS A 78 -12.76 -6.25 -11.98
N LEU A 79 -12.14 -5.59 -12.96
CA LEU A 79 -10.81 -5.95 -13.42
C LEU A 79 -9.76 -5.69 -12.34
N LEU A 80 -9.85 -4.56 -11.62
CA LEU A 80 -9.00 -4.27 -10.47
C LEU A 80 -9.14 -5.35 -9.38
N ALA A 81 -10.36 -5.73 -9.02
CA ALA A 81 -10.60 -6.77 -8.02
C ALA A 81 -10.02 -8.13 -8.45
N SER A 82 -10.11 -8.48 -9.73
CA SER A 82 -9.51 -9.71 -10.27
C SER A 82 -7.98 -9.68 -10.31
N LEU A 83 -7.36 -8.50 -10.29
CA LEU A 83 -5.91 -8.33 -10.31
C LEU A 83 -5.30 -8.24 -8.91
N LEU A 84 -6.10 -8.13 -7.85
CA LEU A 84 -5.60 -8.20 -6.48
C LEU A 84 -5.09 -9.62 -6.16
N PRO A 85 -4.01 -9.75 -5.37
CA PRO A 85 -3.52 -11.06 -4.94
C PRO A 85 -4.55 -11.69 -4.00
N ASN A 86 -4.65 -13.02 -4.05
CA ASN A 86 -5.36 -13.73 -2.99
C ASN A 86 -4.48 -13.82 -1.72
N LYS A 87 -5.10 -14.13 -0.58
CA LYS A 87 -4.40 -14.20 0.72
C LYS A 87 -3.18 -15.14 0.69
N GLY A 88 -3.28 -16.30 0.03
CA GLY A 88 -2.20 -17.28 -0.06
C GLY A 88 -1.03 -16.85 -0.96
N GLU A 89 -1.31 -16.05 -2.01
CA GLU A 89 -0.26 -15.40 -2.81
C GLU A 89 0.45 -14.33 -2.00
N LEU A 90 -0.32 -13.48 -1.31
CA LEU A 90 0.21 -12.41 -0.49
C LEU A 90 1.08 -12.91 0.67
N GLU A 91 0.64 -13.96 1.37
CA GLU A 91 1.42 -14.59 2.44
C GLU A 91 2.74 -15.13 1.92
N LYS A 92 2.78 -15.68 0.69
CA LYS A 92 4.04 -16.15 0.08
C LYS A 92 4.97 -14.99 -0.26
N GLU A 93 4.46 -13.91 -0.85
CA GLU A 93 5.29 -12.78 -1.25
C GLU A 93 5.82 -12.00 -0.03
N LEU A 94 5.01 -11.82 1.01
CA LEU A 94 5.41 -11.15 2.25
C LEU A 94 6.27 -12.02 3.17
N ALA A 95 6.18 -13.36 3.06
CA ALA A 95 7.01 -14.28 3.84
C ALA A 95 8.47 -14.32 3.36
N ILE A 96 8.77 -13.92 2.12
CA ILE A 96 10.11 -14.03 1.53
C ILE A 96 11.15 -13.15 2.26
N ASP A 97 10.73 -12.08 2.94
CA ASP A 97 11.64 -11.18 3.67
C ASP A 97 11.57 -11.31 5.20
N SER A 98 10.73 -12.19 5.72
CA SER A 98 10.58 -12.35 7.17
C SER A 98 11.61 -13.34 7.72
N LYS A 99 12.83 -12.84 8.01
CA LYS A 99 13.51 -13.26 9.24
C LYS A 99 12.57 -12.83 10.37
N ARG A 100 11.59 -13.69 10.70
CA ARG A 100 10.62 -13.48 11.76
C ARG A 100 11.38 -13.25 13.06
N GLU A 101 11.65 -12.00 13.40
CA GLU A 101 11.65 -11.62 14.80
C GLU A 101 10.21 -11.81 15.27
N VAL A 102 9.99 -12.92 15.96
CA VAL A 102 8.76 -13.18 16.71
C VAL A 102 8.72 -12.16 17.85
N ARG A 103 8.39 -10.90 17.56
CA ARG A 103 7.80 -10.01 18.56
C ARG A 103 6.40 -10.51 18.76
N GLY A 104 6.19 -11.26 19.85
CA GLY A 104 4.94 -11.90 20.19
C GLY A 104 3.77 -10.92 20.17
N TYR A 105 3.02 -10.90 19.06
CA TYR A 105 1.72 -10.26 18.98
C TYR A 105 0.68 -11.37 18.88
N LYS A 106 0.03 -11.69 20.01
CA LYS A 106 -1.23 -12.41 19.99
C LYS A 106 -2.29 -11.42 19.49
N PRO A 107 -2.97 -11.67 18.35
CA PRO A 107 -4.03 -10.78 17.91
C PRO A 107 -5.18 -10.89 18.91
N THR A 108 -5.26 -9.94 19.83
CA THR A 108 -6.39 -9.84 20.75
C THR A 108 -7.46 -9.08 19.99
N LYS A 109 -8.34 -9.84 19.34
CA LYS A 109 -9.52 -9.42 18.56
C LYS A 109 -9.18 -8.85 17.17
N LEU A 110 -9.31 -9.71 16.16
CA LEU A 110 -9.59 -9.30 14.78
C LEU A 110 -10.79 -8.34 14.78
N PRO A 111 -10.65 -7.08 14.31
CA PRO A 111 -11.81 -6.30 13.92
C PRO A 111 -12.51 -7.03 12.78
N LYS A 112 -13.84 -7.09 12.85
CA LYS A 112 -14.72 -7.89 11.99
C LYS A 112 -14.40 -7.71 10.50
N SER A 113 -14.44 -8.84 9.78
CA SER A 113 -14.41 -8.93 8.31
C SER A 113 -15.26 -7.84 7.67
N GLY A 114 -14.59 -6.84 7.11
CA GLY A 114 -15.01 -6.13 5.92
C GLY A 114 -13.86 -6.28 4.93
N SER A 115 -14.14 -6.66 3.69
CA SER A 115 -13.16 -6.90 2.63
C SER A 115 -12.17 -5.75 2.42
N ASP A 116 -12.56 -4.51 2.77
CA ASP A 116 -11.70 -3.33 2.69
C ASP A 116 -10.58 -3.32 3.75
N ASN A 117 -10.77 -3.98 4.90
CA ASN A 117 -9.75 -4.05 5.95
C ASN A 117 -8.63 -5.04 5.61
N GLU A 118 -8.88 -6.04 4.75
CA GLU A 118 -7.88 -7.05 4.40
C GLU A 118 -6.79 -6.45 3.50
N ILE A 119 -7.16 -5.63 2.52
CA ILE A 119 -6.17 -4.93 1.69
C ILE A 119 -5.28 -4.03 2.56
N VAL A 120 -5.88 -3.28 3.48
CA VAL A 120 -5.13 -2.36 4.36
C VAL A 120 -4.22 -3.14 5.30
N ASN A 121 -4.75 -4.09 6.06
CA ASN A 121 -3.98 -4.78 7.10
C ASN A 121 -3.01 -5.82 6.55
N ASP A 122 -3.40 -6.57 5.52
CA ASP A 122 -2.58 -7.65 4.99
C ASP A 122 -1.60 -7.16 3.91
N ILE A 123 -1.89 -6.08 3.16
CA ILE A 123 -1.02 -5.58 2.08
C ILE A 123 -0.32 -4.28 2.48
N VAL A 124 -1.09 -3.24 2.80
CA VAL A 124 -0.56 -1.87 2.92
C VAL A 124 0.29 -1.71 4.18
N VAL A 125 -0.23 -2.11 5.33
CA VAL A 125 0.46 -2.01 6.63
C VAL A 125 1.85 -2.67 6.64
N PRO A 126 2.04 -3.93 6.20
CA PRO A 126 3.36 -4.57 6.26
C PRO A 126 4.39 -4.00 5.28
N ILE A 127 3.94 -3.31 4.22
CA ILE A 127 4.83 -2.59 3.30
C ILE A 127 5.25 -1.27 3.94
N LEU A 128 4.30 -0.50 4.46
CA LEU A 128 4.55 0.81 5.06
C LEU A 128 5.39 0.74 6.35
N ARG A 129 5.27 -0.34 7.12
CA ARG A 129 6.06 -0.57 8.35
C ARG A 129 7.42 -1.23 8.10
N SER A 130 7.83 -1.37 6.84
CA SER A 130 9.15 -1.90 6.50
C SER A 130 10.19 -0.80 6.55
N ASP A 131 11.45 -1.15 6.86
CA ASP A 131 12.57 -0.19 6.84
C ASP A 131 12.73 0.48 5.45
N GLU A 132 12.49 -0.28 4.37
CA GLU A 132 12.54 0.20 2.99
C GLU A 132 11.23 -0.09 2.23
N PRO A 133 10.20 0.76 2.39
CA PRO A 133 8.87 0.51 1.82
C PRO A 133 8.87 0.53 0.28
N SER A 134 9.77 1.31 -0.34
CA SER A 134 9.94 1.33 -1.80
C SER A 134 10.53 0.02 -2.35
N GLU A 135 11.54 -0.55 -1.69
CA GLU A 135 12.14 -1.83 -2.12
C GLU A 135 11.16 -2.98 -1.95
N LYS A 136 10.45 -3.02 -0.82
CA LYS A 136 9.43 -4.05 -0.58
C LYS A 136 8.28 -3.97 -1.57
N ALA A 137 7.84 -2.76 -1.95
CA ALA A 137 6.87 -2.58 -3.03
C ALA A 137 7.40 -3.09 -4.39
N LYS A 138 8.71 -2.99 -4.64
CA LYS A 138 9.33 -3.51 -5.88
C LYS A 138 9.33 -5.03 -5.94
N GLN A 139 9.50 -5.72 -4.81
CA GLN A 139 9.50 -7.18 -4.73
C GLN A 139 8.14 -7.84 -5.00
N LEU A 140 7.04 -7.10 -4.88
CA LEU A 140 5.69 -7.66 -5.05
C LEU A 140 5.34 -7.82 -6.53
N SER A 141 5.08 -9.07 -6.92
CA SER A 141 4.75 -9.47 -8.30
C SER A 141 3.34 -9.05 -8.68
N PHE A 142 2.40 -9.02 -7.71
CA PHE A 142 1.04 -8.54 -8.00
C PHE A 142 1.03 -7.06 -8.42
N LEU A 143 1.89 -6.22 -7.82
CA LEU A 143 2.02 -4.81 -8.22
C LEU A 143 2.56 -4.70 -9.65
N GLU A 144 3.48 -5.57 -10.05
CA GLU A 144 3.95 -5.64 -11.44
C GLU A 144 2.82 -6.07 -12.39
N ARG A 145 2.03 -7.08 -12.01
CA ARG A 145 0.87 -7.52 -12.80
C ARG A 145 -0.13 -6.37 -12.97
N LEU A 146 -0.43 -5.64 -11.90
CA LEU A 146 -1.34 -4.50 -11.92
C LEU A 146 -0.80 -3.39 -12.83
N GLN A 147 0.50 -3.09 -12.73
CA GLN A 147 1.16 -2.12 -13.58
C GLN A 147 1.17 -2.50 -15.08
N LYS A 148 1.38 -3.78 -15.40
CA LYS A 148 1.31 -4.27 -16.79
C LYS A 148 -0.10 -4.10 -17.38
N ASN A 149 -1.14 -4.42 -16.61
CA ASN A 149 -2.52 -4.25 -17.05
C ASN A 149 -2.90 -2.76 -17.21
N MET A 150 -2.38 -1.87 -16.35
CA MET A 150 -2.53 -0.43 -16.52
C MET A 150 -1.85 0.11 -17.79
N LYS A 151 -0.71 -0.46 -18.21
CA LYS A 151 -0.01 -0.09 -19.44
C LYS A 151 -0.69 -0.67 -20.69
N ALA A 152 -1.35 -1.82 -20.58
CA ALA A 152 -2.05 -2.47 -21.69
C ALA A 152 -3.41 -1.83 -22.02
N ALA A 153 -3.96 -1.02 -21.11
CA ALA A 153 -5.23 -0.30 -21.30
C ALA A 153 -5.07 1.08 -21.97
N THR A 154 -3.89 1.40 -22.51
CA THR A 154 -3.59 2.64 -23.26
C THR A 154 -3.38 2.31 -24.73
#